data_AF-A0A087K672-F1
#
_entry.id   AF-A0A087K672-F1
#
_cell.length_a   1.000
_cell.length_b   1.000
_cell.length_c   1.000
_cell.angle_alpha   90.00
_cell.angle_beta   90.00
_cell.angle_gamma   90.00
#
_symmetry.space_group_name_H-M   'P 1'
#
loop_
_entity.id
_entity.type
_entity.pdbx_description
1 polymer ?
#
loop_
_entity_poly.entity_id
_entity_poly.type
_entity_poly.pdbx_seq_one_letter_code
_entity_poly.pdbx_strand_id
1 'polypeptide(L)'
;MRTRTAAAAALLLACSLTACGSDEAAAPKSTVKASAPEHEVDCSDTSLNQSDWMEHCNTETPAESEAPATDLAFGRPFAWPDGLEVTVVDAKVFSDWDEFEEPDPKAYEFRVRVKLDNKSGQAIDLDQVSVSVDGATNGGTADLTIFSKNSAPLEGRLAKGVSAVKTSDHSLEKRYGKDIVVTVQRSTAVDDALAFPEFTGTIK
;
A
#
# COMPACT_ATOMS: atom_id res chain seq x y z
N MET A 1 45.96 -11.29 32.83
CA MET A 1 47.36 -11.71 32.70
C MET A 1 47.67 -11.81 31.20
N ARG A 2 48.55 -10.93 30.68
CA ARG A 2 49.34 -11.00 29.40
C ARG A 2 48.55 -11.07 28.06
N THR A 3 48.85 -10.34 26.97
CA THR A 3 49.79 -9.24 26.62
C THR A 3 49.39 -8.67 25.24
N ARG A 4 49.83 -7.43 24.96
CA ARG A 4 49.57 -6.55 23.79
C ARG A 4 50.40 -6.91 22.54
N THR A 5 49.98 -6.43 21.36
CA THR A 5 50.84 -5.71 20.38
C THR A 5 50.00 -4.92 19.36
N ALA A 6 50.52 -3.75 18.96
CA ALA A 6 49.96 -2.74 18.07
C ALA A 6 50.87 -2.54 16.83
N ALA A 7 50.36 -1.93 15.75
CA ALA A 7 51.12 -1.03 14.87
C ALA A 7 50.20 -0.20 13.97
N ALA A 8 50.55 1.07 13.79
CA ALA A 8 49.89 2.09 12.98
C ALA A 8 50.77 2.48 11.77
N ALA A 9 50.19 3.07 10.72
CA ALA A 9 50.89 3.98 9.82
C ALA A 9 49.91 4.89 9.05
N ALA A 10 50.17 6.19 9.09
CA ALA A 10 49.56 7.25 8.30
C ALA A 10 50.56 7.74 7.24
N LEU A 11 50.10 8.31 6.12
CA LEU A 11 50.82 9.36 5.37
C LEU A 11 49.92 10.06 4.35
N LEU A 12 50.03 11.39 4.36
CA LEU A 12 49.39 12.43 3.53
C LEU A 12 50.02 12.52 2.12
N LEU A 13 49.34 13.14 1.14
CA LEU A 13 49.80 14.37 0.46
C LEU A 13 48.81 14.86 -0.63
N ALA A 14 48.69 16.19 -0.73
CA ALA A 14 47.90 16.97 -1.68
C ALA A 14 48.74 17.44 -2.90
N CYS A 15 48.09 17.73 -4.04
CA CYS A 15 48.62 18.61 -5.08
C CYS A 15 47.50 19.47 -5.71
N SER A 16 47.65 20.78 -5.57
CA SER A 16 46.92 21.86 -6.25
C SER A 16 47.63 22.27 -7.55
N LEU A 17 46.89 22.59 -8.61
CA LEU A 17 47.37 23.50 -9.67
C LEU A 17 46.22 24.40 -10.16
N THR A 18 46.39 25.69 -9.90
CA THR A 18 45.69 26.82 -10.53
C THR A 18 46.43 27.21 -11.81
N ALA A 19 45.72 27.50 -12.89
CA ALA A 19 46.21 28.36 -13.98
C ALA A 19 45.04 29.17 -14.58
N CYS A 20 45.03 30.48 -14.31
CA CYS A 20 44.29 31.51 -15.03
C CYS A 20 45.10 31.93 -16.28
N GLY A 21 44.41 32.24 -17.38
CA GLY A 21 44.93 33.01 -18.51
C GLY A 21 43.79 33.65 -19.29
N SER A 22 43.73 34.99 -19.27
CA SER A 22 42.75 35.84 -19.94
C SER A 22 43.29 36.39 -21.28
N ASP A 23 42.40 36.57 -22.28
CA ASP A 23 42.17 37.81 -23.07
C ASP A 23 41.73 37.60 -24.54
N GLU A 24 40.51 38.08 -24.80
CA GLU A 24 39.98 38.92 -25.89
C GLU A 24 39.91 38.51 -27.41
N ALA A 25 38.65 38.55 -27.88
CA ALA A 25 38.08 38.96 -29.19
C ALA A 25 38.34 38.16 -30.50
N ALA A 26 37.29 37.48 -30.99
CA ALA A 26 36.47 37.94 -32.13
C ALA A 26 35.38 36.91 -32.48
N ALA A 27 34.13 37.37 -32.62
CA ALA A 27 33.01 36.55 -33.08
C ALA A 27 33.14 36.14 -34.56
N PRO A 28 32.50 35.04 -34.96
CA PRO A 28 31.51 35.16 -36.02
C PRO A 28 30.15 34.64 -35.58
N LYS A 29 29.11 35.40 -35.94
CA LYS A 29 27.71 35.04 -35.81
C LYS A 29 27.46 33.73 -36.56
N SER A 30 27.10 32.67 -35.84
CA SER A 30 26.46 31.51 -36.43
C SER A 30 25.08 31.37 -35.81
N THR A 31 24.09 31.66 -36.65
CA THR A 31 22.67 31.51 -36.39
C THR A 31 22.34 30.06 -36.08
N VAL A 32 21.96 29.76 -34.83
CA VAL A 32 21.17 28.57 -34.55
C VAL A 32 19.75 29.02 -34.20
N LYS A 33 18.91 28.70 -35.17
CA LYS A 33 17.45 28.78 -35.21
C LYS A 33 16.88 28.16 -33.93
N ALA A 34 16.03 28.90 -33.23
CA ALA A 34 15.12 28.30 -32.26
C ALA A 34 14.21 27.32 -33.02
N SER A 35 14.41 26.02 -32.81
CA SER A 35 13.48 25.00 -33.26
C SER A 35 12.54 24.65 -32.11
N ALA A 36 11.26 24.53 -32.47
CA ALA A 36 10.13 24.13 -31.65
C ALA A 36 10.30 22.68 -31.11
N PRO A 37 9.45 22.20 -30.19
CA PRO A 37 9.71 21.01 -29.38
C PRO A 37 9.67 19.76 -30.26
N GLU A 38 10.70 18.92 -30.16
CA GLU A 38 10.74 17.64 -30.88
C GLU A 38 10.37 16.50 -29.94
N HIS A 39 9.43 15.69 -30.43
CA HIS A 39 9.02 14.35 -30.00
C HIS A 39 8.00 14.23 -28.85
N GLU A 40 6.75 14.00 -29.23
CA GLU A 40 5.73 13.33 -28.41
C GLU A 40 6.06 11.83 -28.43
N VAL A 41 6.45 11.27 -27.29
CA VAL A 41 6.85 9.85 -27.17
C VAL A 41 5.58 8.99 -27.16
N ASP A 42 5.51 7.99 -28.04
CA ASP A 42 4.41 7.02 -28.04
C ASP A 42 4.61 5.96 -26.95
N CYS A 43 3.88 6.09 -25.86
CA CYS A 43 3.97 5.21 -24.70
C CYS A 43 3.49 3.77 -24.95
N SER A 44 2.93 3.48 -26.13
CA SER A 44 2.59 2.12 -26.57
C SER A 44 3.71 1.43 -27.36
N ASP A 45 4.81 2.13 -27.65
CA ASP A 45 5.95 1.58 -28.38
C ASP A 45 6.79 0.63 -27.49
N THR A 46 6.70 -0.67 -27.80
CA THR A 46 7.45 -1.74 -27.12
C THR A 46 8.97 -1.68 -27.30
N SER A 47 9.48 -0.81 -28.17
CA SER A 47 10.91 -0.62 -28.40
C SER A 47 11.55 0.45 -27.51
N LEU A 48 10.74 1.19 -26.74
CA LEU A 48 11.24 2.15 -25.77
C LEU A 48 12.04 1.45 -24.66
N ASN A 49 13.16 2.07 -24.29
CA ASN A 49 13.90 1.63 -23.11
C ASN A 49 13.16 2.07 -21.84
N GLN A 50 13.43 1.37 -20.74
CA GLN A 50 12.71 1.58 -19.48
C GLN A 50 12.84 3.02 -18.94
N SER A 51 14.00 3.68 -19.11
CA SER A 51 14.21 5.05 -18.61
C SER A 51 13.39 6.06 -19.39
N ASP A 52 13.38 5.97 -20.72
CA ASP A 52 12.66 6.91 -21.58
C ASP A 52 11.14 6.74 -21.40
N TRP A 53 10.69 5.49 -21.19
CA TRP A 53 9.30 5.22 -20.81
C TRP A 53 8.96 5.81 -19.43
N MET A 54 9.82 5.65 -18.42
CA MET A 54 9.54 6.24 -17.09
C MET A 54 9.54 7.78 -17.09
N GLU A 55 10.36 8.43 -17.92
CA GLU A 55 10.43 9.90 -17.97
C GLU A 55 9.25 10.53 -18.72
N HIS A 56 8.73 9.85 -19.74
CA HIS A 56 7.74 10.42 -20.66
C HIS A 56 6.35 9.78 -20.58
N CYS A 57 6.26 8.57 -20.03
CA CYS A 57 5.04 7.75 -20.02
C CYS A 57 4.56 7.36 -18.63
N ASN A 58 5.34 7.66 -17.59
CA ASN A 58 4.90 7.53 -16.21
C ASN A 58 3.96 8.69 -15.82
N THR A 59 2.82 8.78 -16.52
CA THR A 59 1.67 9.59 -16.11
C THR A 59 0.76 8.84 -15.14
N GLU A 60 1.26 7.79 -14.50
CA GLU A 60 0.62 7.21 -13.34
C GLU A 60 0.81 8.17 -12.15
N THR A 61 -0.01 9.24 -12.15
CA THR A 61 -0.68 9.56 -10.89
C THR A 61 -1.29 8.24 -10.43
N PRO A 62 -0.93 7.69 -9.26
CA PRO A 62 -1.55 6.47 -8.76
C PRO A 62 -3.05 6.66 -8.96
N ALA A 63 -3.70 5.76 -9.68
CA ALA A 63 -5.12 5.90 -9.95
C ALA A 63 -5.82 6.06 -8.60
N GLU A 64 -6.23 7.30 -8.30
CA GLU A 64 -7.13 7.59 -7.20
C GLU A 64 -8.33 6.69 -7.49
N SER A 65 -8.65 5.79 -6.57
CA SER A 65 -9.78 4.89 -6.75
C SER A 65 -10.98 5.73 -7.13
N GLU A 66 -11.50 5.56 -8.35
CA GLU A 66 -12.61 6.37 -8.87
C GLU A 66 -13.92 6.15 -8.08
N ALA A 67 -13.93 5.20 -7.15
CA ALA A 67 -14.99 5.03 -6.20
C ALA A 67 -14.87 6.02 -5.04
N PRO A 68 -15.94 6.75 -4.69
CA PRO A 68 -15.92 7.65 -3.55
C PRO A 68 -15.60 6.87 -2.27
N ALA A 69 -14.53 7.27 -1.58
CA ALA A 69 -14.23 6.82 -0.23
C ALA A 69 -15.47 6.98 0.66
N THR A 70 -15.83 5.92 1.38
CA THR A 70 -16.92 5.98 2.35
C THR A 70 -16.29 6.13 3.73
N ASP A 71 -16.53 7.22 4.45
CA ASP A 71 -15.97 7.39 5.80
C ASP A 71 -16.91 6.75 6.84
N LEU A 72 -17.00 5.41 6.83
CA LEU A 72 -17.90 4.68 7.72
C LEU A 72 -17.21 4.37 9.05
N ALA A 73 -17.87 4.64 10.18
CA ALA A 73 -17.35 4.15 11.46
C ALA A 73 -17.48 2.61 11.55
N PHE A 74 -16.58 1.96 12.30
CA PHE A 74 -16.77 0.55 12.68
C PHE A 74 -18.17 0.29 13.27
N GLY A 75 -18.77 -0.83 12.87
CA GLY A 75 -20.12 -1.23 13.23
C GLY A 75 -21.22 -0.66 12.32
N ARG A 76 -20.89 0.26 11.40
CA ARG A 76 -21.82 0.71 10.36
C ARG A 76 -21.79 -0.25 9.18
N PRO A 77 -22.94 -0.64 8.59
CA PRO A 77 -22.95 -1.49 7.41
C PRO A 77 -22.79 -0.67 6.12
N PHE A 78 -22.17 -1.30 5.13
CA PHE A 78 -22.22 -0.89 3.72
C PHE A 78 -22.92 -1.99 2.90
N ALA A 79 -23.83 -1.63 2.02
CA ALA A 79 -24.55 -2.57 1.16
C ALA A 79 -24.20 -2.33 -0.31
N TRP A 80 -23.68 -3.36 -0.98
CA TRP A 80 -23.52 -3.34 -2.43
C TRP A 80 -24.88 -3.50 -3.13
N PRO A 81 -25.02 -2.99 -4.37
CA PRO A 81 -26.29 -3.05 -5.11
C PRO A 81 -26.86 -4.46 -5.31
N ASP A 82 -26.01 -5.49 -5.29
CA ASP A 82 -26.42 -6.88 -5.48
C ASP A 82 -26.97 -7.54 -4.20
N GLY A 83 -26.93 -6.83 -3.07
CA GLY A 83 -27.48 -7.27 -1.79
C GLY A 83 -26.48 -7.95 -0.86
N LEU A 84 -25.19 -7.98 -1.18
CA LEU A 84 -24.18 -8.27 -0.16
C LEU A 84 -24.02 -7.04 0.74
N GLU A 85 -24.07 -7.25 2.05
CA GLU A 85 -23.78 -6.20 3.05
C GLU A 85 -22.55 -6.60 3.86
N VAL A 86 -21.66 -5.64 4.10
CA VAL A 86 -20.45 -5.79 4.91
C VAL A 86 -20.47 -4.83 6.09
N THR A 87 -19.94 -5.27 7.21
CA THR A 87 -19.68 -4.43 8.39
C THR A 87 -18.34 -4.81 8.98
N VAL A 88 -17.44 -3.84 9.14
CA VAL A 88 -16.26 -4.02 10.00
C VAL A 88 -16.71 -3.92 11.45
N VAL A 89 -16.65 -5.02 12.18
CA VAL A 89 -17.20 -5.14 13.54
C VAL A 89 -16.25 -4.52 14.57
N ASP A 90 -14.99 -4.94 14.53
CA ASP A 90 -13.90 -4.39 15.35
C ASP A 90 -12.54 -4.79 14.78
N ALA A 91 -11.50 -4.13 15.27
CA ALA A 91 -10.11 -4.54 15.16
C ALA A 91 -9.53 -4.65 16.57
N LYS A 92 -8.88 -5.78 16.88
CA LYS A 92 -8.35 -6.06 18.23
C LYS A 92 -6.95 -6.61 18.15
N VAL A 93 -6.08 -6.14 19.06
CA VAL A 93 -4.74 -6.72 19.21
C VAL A 93 -4.88 -8.22 19.45
N PHE A 94 -4.18 -9.00 18.64
CA PHE A 94 -4.12 -10.44 18.79
C PHE A 94 -3.18 -10.80 19.94
N SER A 95 -3.61 -11.73 20.78
CA SER A 95 -2.87 -12.10 21.99
C SER A 95 -3.00 -13.58 22.34
N ASP A 96 -3.78 -14.35 21.57
CA ASP A 96 -3.98 -15.78 21.76
C ASP A 96 -3.13 -16.56 20.75
N TRP A 97 -1.82 -16.48 20.93
CA TRP A 97 -0.82 -17.10 20.06
C TRP A 97 -0.83 -18.62 20.18
N ASP A 98 -0.54 -19.32 19.10
CA ASP A 98 -0.17 -20.74 19.17
C ASP A 98 1.30 -20.93 19.59
N GLU A 99 1.80 -22.17 19.56
CA GLU A 99 3.18 -22.49 19.96
C GLU A 99 4.24 -22.20 18.89
N PHE A 100 3.83 -21.88 17.67
CA PHE A 100 4.68 -21.62 16.50
C PHE A 100 4.67 -20.14 16.06
N GLU A 101 3.79 -19.34 16.64
CA GLU A 101 3.66 -17.89 16.43
C GLU A 101 4.36 -17.11 17.55
N GLU A 102 5.02 -16.01 17.20
CA GLU A 102 5.64 -15.11 18.16
C GLU A 102 5.24 -13.66 17.86
N PRO A 103 4.80 -12.88 18.87
CA PRO A 103 4.39 -11.51 18.66
C PRO A 103 5.57 -10.61 18.26
N ASP A 104 5.38 -9.71 17.28
CA ASP A 104 6.35 -8.65 17.01
C ASP A 104 6.19 -7.50 18.02
N PRO A 105 7.18 -7.24 18.90
CA PRO A 105 7.10 -6.16 19.86
C PRO A 105 7.05 -4.76 19.23
N LYS A 106 7.38 -4.61 17.94
CA LYS A 106 7.36 -3.35 17.19
C LYS A 106 6.07 -3.11 16.43
N ALA A 107 5.20 -4.09 16.31
CA ALA A 107 3.94 -3.99 15.60
C ALA A 107 2.73 -4.13 16.53
N TYR A 108 1.62 -3.54 16.13
CA TYR A 108 0.32 -4.01 16.52
C TYR A 108 -0.02 -5.16 15.57
N GLU A 109 -0.02 -6.37 16.09
CA GLU A 109 -0.61 -7.51 15.41
C GLU A 109 -2.06 -7.62 15.86
N PHE A 110 -2.99 -7.59 14.91
CA PHE A 110 -4.41 -7.43 15.21
C PHE A 110 -5.28 -8.17 14.21
N ARG A 111 -6.45 -8.56 14.70
CA ARG A 111 -7.49 -9.20 13.91
C ARG A 111 -8.64 -8.23 13.67
N VAL A 112 -8.96 -8.03 12.41
CA VAL A 112 -10.20 -7.37 11.97
C VAL A 112 -11.29 -8.44 11.87
N ARG A 113 -12.44 -8.19 12.50
CA ARG A 113 -13.64 -9.03 12.31
C ARG A 113 -14.60 -8.35 11.34
N VAL A 114 -14.97 -9.07 10.30
CA VAL A 114 -15.84 -8.59 9.23
C VAL A 114 -17.12 -9.42 9.23
N LYS A 115 -18.26 -8.78 9.40
CA LYS A 115 -19.57 -9.41 9.24
C LYS A 115 -20.03 -9.24 7.79
N LEU A 116 -20.47 -10.34 7.19
CA LEU A 116 -21.03 -10.40 5.86
C LEU A 116 -22.46 -10.92 5.96
N ASP A 117 -23.41 -10.20 5.41
CA ASP A 117 -24.82 -10.57 5.32
C ASP A 117 -25.20 -10.73 3.85
N ASN A 118 -25.40 -11.97 3.39
CA ASN A 118 -25.79 -12.23 2.01
C ASN A 118 -27.31 -12.09 1.84
N LYS A 119 -27.78 -10.88 1.50
CA LYS A 119 -29.19 -10.60 1.18
C LYS A 119 -29.47 -10.72 -0.33
N SER A 120 -28.49 -11.16 -1.12
CA SER A 120 -28.62 -11.33 -2.55
C SER A 120 -29.54 -12.52 -2.92
N GLY A 121 -29.81 -12.67 -4.21
CA GLY A 121 -30.57 -13.81 -4.74
C GLY A 121 -29.77 -15.11 -4.88
N GLN A 122 -28.45 -15.10 -4.63
CA GLN A 122 -27.53 -16.18 -4.97
C GLN A 122 -26.50 -16.45 -3.88
N ALA A 123 -25.74 -17.54 -4.00
CA ALA A 123 -24.57 -17.75 -3.15
C ALA A 123 -23.45 -16.78 -3.57
N ILE A 124 -22.72 -16.26 -2.59
CA ILE A 124 -21.56 -15.38 -2.82
C ILE A 124 -20.28 -16.16 -2.56
N ASP A 125 -19.32 -16.01 -3.47
CA ASP A 125 -17.96 -16.51 -3.28
C ASP A 125 -17.18 -15.50 -2.44
N LEU A 126 -16.69 -15.92 -1.28
CA LEU A 126 -15.99 -15.06 -0.35
C LEU A 126 -14.53 -14.88 -0.73
N ASP A 127 -13.97 -15.75 -1.58
CA ASP A 127 -12.61 -15.61 -2.12
C ASP A 127 -12.47 -14.33 -2.97
N GLN A 128 -13.59 -13.70 -3.32
CA GLN A 128 -13.68 -12.45 -4.06
C GLN A 128 -13.67 -11.22 -3.17
N VAL A 129 -13.73 -11.40 -1.84
CA VAL A 129 -13.75 -10.31 -0.85
C VAL A 129 -12.39 -10.26 -0.17
N SER A 130 -11.75 -9.09 -0.21
CA SER A 130 -10.47 -8.86 0.47
C SER A 130 -10.55 -7.63 1.38
N VAL A 131 -9.61 -7.56 2.32
CA VAL A 131 -9.49 -6.47 3.30
C VAL A 131 -8.07 -5.94 3.25
N SER A 132 -7.92 -4.63 3.09
CA SER A 132 -6.68 -3.90 3.30
C SER A 132 -6.84 -2.95 4.47
N VAL A 133 -5.73 -2.62 5.14
CA VAL A 133 -5.74 -1.74 6.30
C VAL A 133 -4.60 -0.75 6.22
N ASP A 134 -4.90 0.52 6.38
CA ASP A 134 -3.93 1.61 6.43
C ASP A 134 -4.03 2.36 7.76
N GLY A 135 -2.90 2.90 8.23
CA GLY A 135 -2.84 3.73 9.43
C GLY A 135 -3.44 5.12 9.17
N ALA A 136 -4.44 5.50 9.96
CA ALA A 136 -5.14 6.77 9.84
C ALA A 136 -4.45 7.93 10.60
N THR A 137 -3.48 7.63 11.49
CA THR A 137 -2.77 8.66 12.26
C THR A 137 -1.55 9.19 11.52
N ASN A 138 -0.58 8.31 11.21
CA ASN A 138 0.71 8.69 10.61
C ASN A 138 0.96 7.98 9.27
N GLY A 139 -0.08 7.45 8.62
CA GLY A 139 0.02 6.64 7.41
C GLY A 139 0.50 5.22 7.69
N GLY A 140 1.08 4.57 6.66
CA GLY A 140 1.57 3.20 6.71
C GLY A 140 0.49 2.17 6.34
N THR A 141 0.89 1.10 5.68
CA THR A 141 0.00 0.00 5.30
C THR A 141 0.29 -1.19 6.21
N ALA A 142 -0.76 -1.83 6.71
CA ALA A 142 -0.62 -3.03 7.51
C ALA A 142 -0.35 -4.23 6.62
N ASP A 143 0.66 -5.02 6.96
CA ASP A 143 0.95 -6.28 6.28
C ASP A 143 -0.16 -7.29 6.58
N LEU A 144 -0.51 -8.12 5.60
CA LEU A 144 -1.37 -9.27 5.81
C LEU A 144 -0.58 -10.35 6.56
N THR A 145 -1.17 -10.90 7.61
CA THR A 145 -0.63 -12.04 8.36
C THR A 145 -1.72 -13.09 8.55
N ILE A 146 -1.42 -14.19 9.24
CA ILE A 146 -2.37 -15.26 9.54
C ILE A 146 -2.12 -15.69 10.98
N PHE A 147 -3.12 -15.56 11.84
CA PHE A 147 -3.08 -16.13 13.18
C PHE A 147 -3.97 -17.37 13.23
N SER A 148 -3.43 -18.50 13.67
CA SER A 148 -4.06 -19.81 13.55
C SER A 148 -5.31 -19.94 14.43
N LYS A 149 -5.23 -19.48 15.69
CA LYS A 149 -6.34 -19.63 16.65
C LYS A 149 -7.52 -18.76 16.31
N ASN A 150 -8.72 -19.32 16.41
CA ASN A 150 -10.00 -18.64 16.17
C ASN A 150 -10.09 -17.98 14.77
N SER A 151 -9.31 -18.45 13.80
CA SER A 151 -9.33 -17.96 12.44
C SER A 151 -10.61 -18.37 11.72
N ALA A 152 -11.17 -17.46 10.95
CA ALA A 152 -12.28 -17.69 10.05
C ALA A 152 -12.05 -16.86 8.78
N PRO A 153 -11.13 -17.27 7.89
CA PRO A 153 -10.74 -16.46 6.74
C PRO A 153 -11.91 -16.17 5.79
N LEU A 154 -11.74 -15.12 4.97
CA LEU A 154 -12.64 -14.70 3.91
C LEU A 154 -12.59 -15.70 2.73
N GLU A 155 -13.01 -16.93 3.00
CA GLU A 155 -12.98 -18.01 2.02
C GLU A 155 -14.31 -18.77 1.96
N GLY A 156 -14.49 -19.48 0.84
CA GLY A 156 -15.60 -20.39 0.59
C GLY A 156 -16.86 -19.67 0.15
N ARG A 157 -18.03 -20.32 0.31
CA ARG A 157 -19.31 -19.77 -0.18
C ARG A 157 -20.26 -19.39 0.94
N LEU A 158 -20.80 -18.18 0.87
CA LEU A 158 -21.87 -17.70 1.73
C LEU A 158 -23.22 -17.91 1.04
N ALA A 159 -24.03 -18.83 1.55
CA ALA A 159 -25.34 -19.13 0.96
C ALA A 159 -26.30 -17.94 1.05
N LYS A 160 -27.32 -17.93 0.18
CA LYS A 160 -28.37 -16.91 0.20
C LYS A 160 -29.04 -16.80 1.57
N GLY A 161 -29.22 -15.58 2.06
CA GLY A 161 -29.89 -15.28 3.31
C GLY A 161 -29.06 -15.61 4.56
N VAL A 162 -27.81 -16.03 4.40
CA VAL A 162 -26.92 -16.39 5.51
C VAL A 162 -26.00 -15.22 5.84
N SER A 163 -25.73 -15.07 7.13
CA SER A 163 -24.72 -14.16 7.65
C SER A 163 -23.56 -14.93 8.25
N ALA A 164 -22.34 -14.40 8.11
CA ALA A 164 -21.14 -14.96 8.72
C ALA A 164 -20.25 -13.84 9.25
N VAL A 165 -19.48 -14.14 10.30
CA VAL A 165 -18.35 -13.30 10.73
C VAL A 165 -17.07 -14.00 10.32
N LYS A 166 -16.25 -13.29 9.56
CA LYS A 166 -14.94 -13.71 9.08
C LYS A 166 -13.85 -12.82 9.69
N THR A 167 -12.60 -13.24 9.53
CA THR A 167 -11.43 -12.59 10.11
C THR A 167 -10.42 -12.26 9.03
N SER A 168 -9.78 -11.10 9.16
CA SER A 168 -8.60 -10.71 8.40
C SER A 168 -7.53 -10.26 9.38
N ASP A 169 -6.34 -10.84 9.29
CA ASP A 169 -5.27 -10.66 10.26
C ASP A 169 -4.19 -9.75 9.67
N HIS A 170 -3.76 -8.78 10.46
CA HIS A 170 -2.87 -7.72 9.99
C HIS A 170 -1.78 -7.39 11.02
N SER A 171 -0.66 -6.86 10.53
CA SER A 171 0.43 -6.32 11.33
C SER A 171 0.71 -4.89 10.91
N LEU A 172 0.60 -3.93 11.83
CA LEU A 172 0.90 -2.52 11.59
C LEU A 172 1.96 -2.04 12.56
N GLU A 173 3.07 -1.50 12.07
CA GLU A 173 4.11 -0.98 12.95
C GLU A 173 3.57 0.08 13.92
N LYS A 174 3.98 0.00 15.20
CA LYS A 174 3.46 0.88 16.26
C LYS A 174 3.68 2.38 16.00
N ARG A 175 4.69 2.73 15.19
CA ARG A 175 4.98 4.11 14.79
C ARG A 175 3.82 4.77 14.03
N TYR A 176 2.95 3.97 13.43
CA TYR A 176 1.83 4.44 12.61
C TYR A 176 0.56 4.78 13.41
N GLY A 177 0.53 4.49 14.71
CA GLY A 177 -0.63 4.71 15.56
C GLY A 177 -1.58 3.52 15.58
N LYS A 178 -2.71 3.69 16.27
CA LYS A 178 -3.76 2.65 16.40
C LYS A 178 -5.02 2.96 15.60
N ASP A 179 -5.19 4.20 15.16
CA ASP A 179 -6.32 4.55 14.30
C ASP A 179 -6.03 4.04 12.90
N ILE A 180 -7.02 3.39 12.30
CA ILE A 180 -6.89 2.68 11.03
C ILE A 180 -8.09 2.95 10.13
N VAL A 181 -7.85 2.89 8.83
CA VAL A 181 -8.86 2.79 7.78
C VAL A 181 -8.83 1.35 7.27
N VAL A 182 -9.97 0.68 7.29
CA VAL A 182 -10.15 -0.68 6.77
C VAL A 182 -10.93 -0.58 5.46
N THR A 183 -10.31 -0.96 4.36
CA THR A 183 -10.96 -0.95 3.04
C THR A 183 -11.36 -2.37 2.67
N VAL A 184 -12.63 -2.57 2.33
CA VAL A 184 -13.13 -3.87 1.86
C VAL A 184 -13.28 -3.82 0.34
N GLN A 185 -12.59 -4.70 -0.36
CA GLN A 185 -12.65 -4.78 -1.82
C GLN A 185 -13.43 -6.02 -2.25
N ARG A 186 -14.05 -5.92 -3.44
CA ARG A 186 -14.71 -7.05 -4.08
C ARG A 186 -14.36 -7.12 -5.56
N SER A 187 -13.77 -8.24 -5.99
CA SER A 187 -13.22 -8.41 -7.34
C SER A 187 -14.27 -8.65 -8.44
N THR A 188 -15.55 -8.84 -8.09
CA THR A 188 -16.64 -9.07 -9.04
C THR A 188 -17.55 -7.88 -9.27
N ALA A 189 -17.06 -6.66 -9.11
CA ALA A 189 -17.81 -5.50 -9.58
C ALA A 189 -17.84 -5.54 -11.13
N VAL A 190 -18.74 -6.36 -11.66
CA VAL A 190 -19.10 -6.39 -13.07
C VAL A 190 -19.95 -5.14 -13.28
N ASP A 191 -19.37 -4.18 -14.00
CA ASP A 191 -19.96 -2.91 -14.43
C ASP A 191 -20.12 -1.83 -13.32
N ASP A 192 -19.23 -0.82 -13.40
CA ASP A 192 -19.35 0.56 -12.90
C ASP A 192 -19.64 0.85 -11.41
N ALA A 193 -19.58 -0.15 -10.52
CA ALA A 193 -19.67 0.07 -9.07
C ALA A 193 -18.56 -0.64 -8.30
N LEU A 194 -17.30 -0.29 -8.59
CA LEU A 194 -16.12 -0.64 -7.77
C LEU A 194 -16.15 0.08 -6.41
N ALA A 195 -17.27 0.05 -5.69
CA ALA A 195 -17.35 0.65 -4.37
C ALA A 195 -16.51 -0.17 -3.39
N PHE A 196 -15.40 0.42 -2.96
CA PHE A 196 -14.53 -0.10 -1.92
C PHE A 196 -14.82 0.64 -0.63
N PRO A 197 -15.80 0.18 0.16
CA PRO A 197 -16.14 0.90 1.37
C PRO A 197 -14.93 0.94 2.32
N GLU A 198 -14.72 2.11 2.91
CA GLU A 198 -13.67 2.33 3.88
C GLU A 198 -14.33 2.44 5.26
N PHE A 199 -13.65 1.93 6.28
CA PHE A 199 -14.16 1.95 7.63
C PHE A 199 -13.09 2.49 8.56
N THR A 200 -13.39 3.60 9.23
CA THR A 200 -12.49 4.22 10.20
C THR A 200 -12.75 3.66 11.59
N GLY A 201 -11.68 3.30 12.30
CA GLY A 201 -11.75 2.84 13.68
C GLY A 201 -10.39 2.79 14.36
N THR A 202 -10.34 2.21 15.55
CA THR A 202 -9.10 2.10 16.35
C THR A 202 -8.87 0.64 16.73
N ILE A 203 -7.61 0.18 16.63
CA ILE A 203 -7.16 -1.11 17.15
C ILE A 203 -7.28 -1.10 18.67
N LYS A 204 -8.19 -1.91 19.21
CA LYS A 204 -8.43 -2.03 20.65
C LYS A 204 -7.43 -2.97 21.30
#